data_AF-A0A7H8J1I6-F1
#
_entry.id   AF-A0A7H8J1I6-F1
#
_cell.length_a   1.000
_cell.length_b   1.000
_cell.length_c   1.000
_cell.angle_alpha   90.00
_cell.angle_beta   90.00
_cell.angle_gamma   90.00
#
_symmetry.space_group_name_H-M   'P 1'
#
loop_
_entity.id
_entity.type
_entity.pdbx_description
1 polymer ?
#
loop_
_entity_poly.entity_id
_entity_poly.type
_entity_poly.pdbx_seq_one_letter_code
_entity_poly.pdbx_strand_id
1 'polypeptide(L)'
;MLHRLAADVISSAAFAAIDASSPQRARAHLDKALTLAGLSRDSETMYHVWNHLTLTSSQGENHAEAVAGAEVMKRSSIARRDPLYASLGHIRNANGLVRIRHRSEALRALADAERAFARCADEQRPEWIKFFDTSEMDALSSFIWSALGDHGRADYWLHRTLAAIPDGMARNKALYTAHLALAQARQGDLELACATGRQTHALLPPSSGSRRTAHTLAATRKLIVASGSKSPEIVEWIEESSQWI
;
A
#
# COMPACT_ATOMS: atom_id res chain seq x y z
N MET A 1 28.28 12.30 2.16
CA MET A 1 28.36 10.85 1.85
C MET A 1 28.02 9.96 3.05
N LEU A 2 28.71 10.09 4.20
CA LEU A 2 28.45 9.26 5.39
C LEU A 2 26.99 9.36 5.92
N HIS A 3 26.48 10.58 6.11
CA HIS A 3 25.10 10.78 6.61
C HIS A 3 24.04 10.18 5.67
N ARG A 4 24.29 10.20 4.35
CA ARG A 4 23.41 9.59 3.36
C ARG A 4 23.32 8.08 3.55
N LEU A 5 24.47 7.41 3.55
CA LEU A 5 24.56 5.96 3.72
C LEU A 5 23.98 5.51 5.07
N ALA A 6 24.23 6.28 6.13
CA ALA A 6 23.66 6.00 7.45
C ALA A 6 22.12 6.12 7.45
N ALA A 7 21.57 7.15 6.78
CA ALA A 7 20.12 7.31 6.62
C ALA A 7 19.53 6.14 5.81
N ASP A 8 20.18 5.70 4.73
CA ASP A 8 19.73 4.59 3.89
C ASP A 8 19.67 3.27 4.68
N VAL A 9 20.74 2.94 5.44
CA VAL A 9 20.78 1.71 6.26
C VAL A 9 19.70 1.72 7.35
N ILE A 10 19.50 2.86 8.01
CA ILE A 10 18.46 2.98 9.04
C ILE A 10 17.06 2.93 8.42
N SER A 11 16.88 3.46 7.21
CA SER A 11 15.63 3.36 6.46
C SER A 11 15.29 1.91 6.11
N SER A 12 16.29 1.09 5.75
CA SER A 12 16.07 -0.35 5.56
C SER A 12 15.61 -1.05 6.84
N ALA A 13 16.18 -0.69 8.00
CA ALA A 13 15.72 -1.20 9.30
C ALA A 13 14.29 -0.74 9.63
N ALA A 14 13.94 0.51 9.30
CA ALA A 14 12.59 1.01 9.43
C ALA A 14 11.61 0.24 8.53
N PHE A 15 11.97 -0.02 7.27
CA PHE A 15 11.15 -0.78 6.35
C PHE A 15 10.89 -2.21 6.86
N ALA A 16 11.92 -2.89 7.38
CA ALA A 16 11.74 -4.19 8.01
C ALA A 16 10.74 -4.15 9.18
N ALA A 17 10.75 -3.08 9.98
CA ALA A 17 9.77 -2.89 11.06
C ALA A 17 8.35 -2.57 10.54
N ILE A 18 8.20 -1.81 9.46
CA ILE A 18 6.92 -1.57 8.76
C ILE A 18 6.36 -2.90 8.26
N ASP A 19 7.20 -3.72 7.63
CA ASP A 19 6.83 -5.03 7.11
C ASP A 19 6.39 -5.99 8.21
N ALA A 20 7.07 -5.94 9.36
CA ALA A 20 6.71 -6.65 10.58
C ALA A 20 5.49 -6.04 11.33
N SER A 21 4.80 -5.07 10.72
CA SER A 21 3.65 -4.34 11.30
C SER A 21 3.94 -3.81 12.71
N SER A 22 5.09 -3.18 12.88
CA SER A 22 5.60 -2.64 14.15
C SER A 22 5.86 -1.13 14.04
N PRO A 23 4.82 -0.29 13.95
CA PRO A 23 4.96 1.12 13.59
C PRO A 23 5.76 1.93 14.62
N GLN A 24 5.72 1.59 15.91
CA GLN A 24 6.53 2.27 16.94
C GLN A 24 8.02 2.02 16.74
N ARG A 25 8.41 0.78 16.38
CA ARG A 25 9.81 0.43 16.06
C ARG A 25 10.26 1.13 14.79
N ALA A 26 9.40 1.14 13.76
CA ALA A 26 9.69 1.87 12.52
C ALA A 26 9.91 3.36 12.78
N ARG A 27 9.06 4.00 13.60
CA ARG A 27 9.19 5.40 13.97
C ARG A 27 10.52 5.72 14.65
N ALA A 28 10.93 4.90 15.62
CA ALA A 28 12.21 5.09 16.31
C ALA A 28 13.43 5.03 15.37
N HIS A 29 13.39 4.21 14.32
CA HIS A 29 14.41 4.22 13.27
C HIS A 29 14.29 5.47 12.40
N LEU A 30 13.09 5.85 11.99
CA LEU A 30 12.86 6.97 11.08
C LEU A 30 13.20 8.33 11.68
N ASP A 31 13.01 8.56 12.98
CA ASP A 31 13.42 9.81 13.62
C ASP A 31 14.95 10.02 13.53
N LYS A 32 15.73 8.94 13.63
CA LYS A 32 17.18 8.96 13.43
C LYS A 32 17.53 9.17 11.95
N ALA A 33 16.86 8.45 11.04
CA ALA A 33 17.09 8.58 9.60
C ALA A 33 16.77 10.00 9.11
N LEU A 34 15.71 10.62 9.62
CA LEU A 34 15.30 11.98 9.26
C LEU A 34 16.37 13.01 9.62
N THR A 35 16.97 12.87 10.81
CA THR A 35 18.08 13.73 11.24
C THR A 35 19.27 13.59 10.29
N LEU A 36 19.65 12.36 9.95
CA LEU A 36 20.79 12.09 9.07
C LEU A 36 20.54 12.50 7.61
N ALA A 37 19.32 12.32 7.11
CA ALA A 37 18.91 12.81 5.80
C ALA A 37 18.92 14.36 5.74
N GLY A 38 18.54 15.03 6.83
CA GLY A 38 18.67 16.49 6.94
C GLY A 38 20.13 16.94 6.83
N LEU A 39 21.03 16.26 7.52
CA LEU A 39 22.47 16.54 7.47
C LEU A 39 23.11 16.20 6.12
N SER A 40 22.55 15.25 5.36
CA SER A 40 23.07 14.90 4.03
C SER A 40 22.79 15.98 2.98
N ARG A 41 21.76 16.81 3.20
CA ARG A 41 21.22 17.79 2.23
C ARG A 41 20.84 17.17 0.87
N ASP A 42 20.61 15.86 0.85
CA ASP A 42 20.21 15.13 -0.34
C ASP A 42 18.69 14.99 -0.37
N SER A 43 18.06 15.58 -1.40
CA SER A 43 16.59 15.62 -1.46
C SER A 43 15.97 14.26 -1.73
N GLU A 44 16.68 13.35 -2.40
CA GLU A 44 16.18 12.01 -2.70
C GLU A 44 16.17 11.14 -1.43
N THR A 45 17.23 11.19 -0.64
CA THR A 45 17.32 10.52 0.67
C THR A 45 16.26 11.04 1.63
N MET A 46 16.10 12.37 1.72
CA MET A 46 15.04 12.98 2.53
C MET A 46 13.65 12.49 2.08
N TYR A 47 13.40 12.45 0.78
CA TYR A 47 12.15 11.96 0.21
C TYR A 47 11.88 10.50 0.58
N HIS A 48 12.90 9.64 0.49
CA HIS A 48 12.81 8.23 0.84
C HIS A 48 12.42 8.03 2.32
N VAL A 49 13.02 8.80 3.24
CA VAL A 49 12.65 8.78 4.67
C VAL A 49 11.19 9.22 4.87
N TRP A 50 10.75 10.29 4.20
CA TRP A 50 9.36 10.75 4.30
C TRP A 50 8.34 9.77 3.73
N ASN A 51 8.69 9.02 2.68
CA ASN A 51 7.86 7.92 2.18
C ASN A 51 7.62 6.86 3.27
N HIS A 52 8.67 6.47 4.01
CA HIS A 52 8.53 5.52 5.10
C HIS A 52 7.82 6.09 6.34
N LEU A 53 8.01 7.38 6.66
CA LEU A 53 7.22 8.05 7.71
C LEU A 53 5.74 8.05 7.37
N THR A 54 5.38 8.38 6.12
CA THR A 54 3.99 8.34 5.65
C THR A 54 3.37 6.94 5.79
N LEU A 55 4.11 5.90 5.40
CA LEU A 55 3.69 4.51 5.57
C LEU A 55 3.52 4.13 7.05
N THR A 56 4.47 4.52 7.89
CA THR A 56 4.46 4.23 9.34
C THR A 56 3.29 4.89 10.04
N SER A 57 3.06 6.19 9.78
CA SER A 57 1.93 6.93 10.33
C SER A 57 0.59 6.35 9.86
N SER A 58 0.48 5.96 8.59
CA SER A 58 -0.74 5.30 8.09
C SER A 58 -0.96 3.91 8.70
N GLN A 59 0.09 3.15 8.98
CA GLN A 59 -0.01 1.85 9.66
C GLN A 59 -0.43 2.00 11.13
N GLY A 60 -0.01 3.09 11.78
CA GLY A 60 -0.43 3.45 13.13
C GLY A 60 -1.73 4.27 13.20
N GLU A 61 -2.53 4.30 12.12
CA GLU A 61 -3.80 5.03 12.00
C GLU A 61 -3.72 6.56 12.20
N ASN A 62 -2.51 7.12 12.24
CA ASN A 62 -2.28 8.57 12.27
C ASN A 62 -2.28 9.16 10.85
N HIS A 63 -3.45 9.15 10.22
CA HIS A 63 -3.60 9.58 8.82
C HIS A 63 -3.35 11.08 8.62
N ALA A 64 -3.54 11.91 9.64
CA ALA A 64 -3.21 13.34 9.57
C ALA A 64 -1.70 13.57 9.42
N GLU A 65 -0.87 12.84 10.18
CA GLU A 65 0.58 12.89 10.02
C GLU A 65 1.02 12.30 8.67
N ALA A 66 0.37 11.23 8.20
CA ALA A 66 0.63 10.68 6.87
C ALA A 66 0.37 11.70 5.75
N VAL A 67 -0.73 12.48 5.84
CA VAL A 67 -1.03 13.57 4.90
C VAL A 67 0.05 14.65 4.97
N ALA A 68 0.46 15.08 6.17
CA ALA A 68 1.51 16.08 6.34
C ALA A 68 2.86 15.62 5.76
N GLY A 69 3.25 14.36 5.98
CA GLY A 69 4.46 13.78 5.38
C GLY A 69 4.40 13.73 3.86
N ALA A 70 3.25 13.35 3.29
CA ALA A 70 3.06 13.35 1.84
C ALA A 70 3.06 14.78 1.25
N GLU A 71 2.61 15.79 1.99
CA GLU A 71 2.77 17.20 1.58
C GLU A 71 4.24 17.63 1.51
N VAL A 72 5.08 17.16 2.44
CA VAL A 72 6.54 17.39 2.38
C VAL A 72 7.14 16.73 1.14
N MET A 73 6.74 15.48 0.84
CA MET A 73 7.16 14.77 -0.36
C MET A 73 6.81 15.53 -1.64
N LYS A 74 5.54 15.95 -1.78
CA LYS A 74 5.05 16.72 -2.94
C LYS A 74 5.81 18.03 -3.17
N ARG A 75 6.22 18.70 -2.09
CA ARG A 75 6.91 20.01 -2.14
C ARG A 75 8.43 19.89 -2.28
N SER A 76 8.98 18.68 -2.24
CA SER A 76 10.42 18.43 -2.31
C SER A 76 11.00 18.87 -3.67
N SER A 77 12.30 19.18 -3.69
CA SER A 77 12.99 19.53 -4.94
C SER A 77 13.05 18.37 -5.94
N ILE A 78 13.13 17.13 -5.48
CA ILE A 78 13.15 15.95 -6.35
C ILE A 78 11.79 15.72 -7.02
N ALA A 79 10.68 15.89 -6.29
CA ALA A 79 9.34 15.80 -6.87
C ALA A 79 9.06 16.88 -7.93
N ARG A 80 9.71 18.05 -7.85
CA ARG A 80 9.63 19.08 -8.90
C ARG A 80 10.43 18.74 -10.17
N ARG A 81 11.40 17.83 -10.08
CA ARG A 81 12.34 17.51 -11.17
C ARG A 81 12.04 16.18 -11.85
N ASP A 82 11.52 15.21 -11.10
CA ASP A 82 11.19 13.87 -11.61
C ASP A 82 9.69 13.57 -11.43
N PRO A 83 8.95 13.32 -12.53
CA PRO A 83 7.53 12.99 -12.49
C PRO A 83 7.17 11.76 -11.64
N LEU A 84 8.07 10.77 -11.50
CA LEU A 84 7.80 9.57 -10.70
C LEU A 84 7.70 9.92 -9.21
N TYR A 85 8.58 10.80 -8.75
CA TYR A 85 8.57 11.33 -7.38
C TYR A 85 7.34 12.22 -7.15
N ALA A 86 6.98 13.09 -8.11
CA ALA A 86 5.73 13.83 -8.02
C ALA A 86 4.53 12.88 -7.86
N SER A 87 4.43 11.86 -8.72
CA SER A 87 3.34 10.89 -8.67
C SER A 87 3.25 10.18 -7.33
N LEU A 88 4.37 9.64 -6.83
CA LEU A 88 4.40 8.94 -5.54
C LEU A 88 3.96 9.86 -4.40
N GLY A 89 4.38 11.13 -4.38
CA GLY A 89 3.96 12.08 -3.36
C GLY A 89 2.45 12.34 -3.40
N HIS A 90 1.90 12.53 -4.60
CA HIS A 90 0.48 12.76 -4.81
C HIS A 90 -0.39 11.54 -4.43
N ILE A 91 -0.01 10.32 -4.81
CA ILE A 91 -0.81 9.13 -4.50
C ILE A 91 -0.78 8.78 -3.00
N ARG A 92 0.35 9.04 -2.32
CA ARG A 92 0.46 8.92 -0.85
C ARG A 92 -0.46 9.94 -0.16
N ASN A 93 -0.47 11.17 -0.65
CA ASN A 93 -1.33 12.23 -0.13
C ASN A 93 -2.82 11.89 -0.33
N ALA A 94 -3.21 11.41 -1.51
CA ALA A 94 -4.57 10.97 -1.80
C ALA A 94 -5.03 9.84 -0.85
N ASN A 95 -4.16 8.86 -0.60
CA ASN A 95 -4.41 7.77 0.35
C ASN A 95 -4.59 8.26 1.80
N GLY A 96 -3.84 9.29 2.23
CA GLY A 96 -4.04 9.91 3.53
C GLY A 96 -5.37 10.68 3.60
N LEU A 97 -5.62 11.56 2.62
CA LEU A 97 -6.77 12.46 2.57
C LEU A 97 -8.11 11.71 2.58
N VAL A 98 -8.22 10.60 1.86
CA VAL A 98 -9.45 9.80 1.84
C VAL A 98 -9.78 9.25 3.24
N ARG A 99 -8.76 8.87 4.03
CA ARG A 99 -8.93 8.29 5.37
C ARG A 99 -9.30 9.33 6.42
N ILE A 100 -8.92 10.58 6.22
CA ILE A 100 -9.39 11.72 7.03
C ILE A 100 -10.66 12.40 6.46
N ARG A 101 -11.34 11.77 5.49
CA ARG A 101 -12.63 12.19 4.92
C ARG A 101 -12.58 13.46 4.05
N HIS A 102 -11.40 13.82 3.55
CA HIS A 102 -11.21 14.91 2.59
C HIS A 102 -11.38 14.43 1.13
N ARG A 103 -12.59 13.97 0.77
CA ARG A 103 -12.87 13.30 -0.52
C ARG A 103 -12.44 14.10 -1.75
N SER A 104 -12.83 15.36 -1.86
CA SER A 104 -12.56 16.17 -3.06
C SER A 104 -11.06 16.42 -3.25
N GLU A 105 -10.32 16.59 -2.16
CA GLU A 105 -8.86 16.75 -2.19
C GLU A 105 -8.16 15.44 -2.54
N ALA A 106 -8.64 14.32 -1.99
CA ALA A 106 -8.12 12.99 -2.32
C ALA A 106 -8.25 12.67 -3.82
N LEU A 107 -9.42 12.96 -4.41
CA LEU A 107 -9.65 12.73 -5.85
C LEU A 107 -8.79 13.64 -6.73
N ARG A 108 -8.59 14.90 -6.32
CA ARG A 108 -7.67 15.80 -7.03
C ARG A 108 -6.23 15.30 -6.97
N ALA A 109 -5.78 14.88 -5.78
CA ALA A 109 -4.44 14.33 -5.60
C ALA A 109 -4.24 13.02 -6.37
N LEU A 110 -5.26 12.16 -6.48
CA LEU A 110 -5.22 10.97 -7.34
C LEU A 110 -5.02 11.35 -8.81
N ALA A 111 -5.82 12.29 -9.32
CA ALA A 111 -5.69 12.76 -10.71
C ALA A 111 -4.32 13.43 -10.97
N ASP A 112 -3.77 14.15 -9.98
CA ASP A 112 -2.42 14.70 -10.07
C ASP A 112 -1.34 13.61 -10.14
N ALA A 113 -1.51 12.54 -9.35
CA ALA A 113 -0.60 11.39 -9.37
C ALA A 113 -0.63 10.68 -10.73
N GLU A 114 -1.81 10.38 -11.25
CA GLU A 114 -2.00 9.76 -12.57
C GLU A 114 -1.37 10.61 -13.68
N ARG A 115 -1.62 11.93 -13.67
CA ARG A 115 -1.02 12.85 -14.65
C ARG A 115 0.49 12.89 -14.55
N ALA A 116 1.06 12.86 -13.35
CA ALA A 116 2.51 12.85 -13.16
C ALA A 116 3.11 11.51 -13.61
N PHE A 117 2.48 10.38 -13.26
CA PHE A 117 2.92 9.05 -13.66
C PHE A 117 2.93 8.87 -15.18
N ALA A 118 1.90 9.39 -15.87
CA ALA A 118 1.81 9.34 -17.33
C ALA A 118 2.92 10.12 -18.07
N ARG A 119 3.64 11.02 -17.37
CA ARG A 119 4.79 11.76 -17.92
C ARG A 119 6.13 11.10 -17.62
N CYS A 120 6.16 10.00 -16.86
CA CYS A 120 7.39 9.31 -16.53
C CYS A 120 8.04 8.77 -17.81
N ALA A 121 9.29 9.15 -18.04
CA ALA A 121 10.17 8.50 -19.00
C ALA A 121 10.93 7.35 -18.34
N ASP A 122 11.49 6.47 -19.18
CA ASP A 122 12.48 5.49 -18.76
C ASP A 122 13.79 6.22 -18.43
N GLU A 123 13.97 6.47 -17.13
CA GLU A 123 15.12 7.16 -16.58
C GLU A 123 15.81 6.25 -15.57
N GLN A 124 17.14 6.34 -15.50
CA GLN A 124 17.91 5.58 -14.52
C GLN A 124 17.64 6.13 -13.12
N ARG A 125 16.88 5.37 -12.33
CA ARG A 125 16.52 5.71 -10.94
C ARG A 125 17.17 4.76 -9.94
N PRO A 126 17.35 5.17 -8.67
CA PRO A 126 17.86 4.29 -7.63
C PRO A 126 16.96 3.07 -7.42
N GLU A 127 17.55 1.99 -6.91
CA GLU A 127 16.84 0.73 -6.71
C GLU A 127 15.61 0.88 -5.80
N TRP A 128 15.69 1.73 -4.76
CA TRP A 128 14.64 1.83 -3.75
C TRP A 128 13.31 2.32 -4.31
N ILE A 129 13.26 3.08 -5.42
CA ILE A 129 12.00 3.62 -5.97
C ILE A 129 11.40 2.72 -7.05
N LYS A 130 12.12 1.68 -7.51
CA LYS A 130 11.65 0.78 -8.57
C LYS A 130 10.41 -0.02 -8.19
N PHE A 131 10.07 -0.13 -6.90
CA PHE A 131 8.80 -0.72 -6.47
C PHE A 131 7.58 0.07 -6.99
N PHE A 132 7.74 1.37 -7.25
CA PHE A 132 6.64 2.24 -7.68
C PHE A 132 6.52 2.21 -9.20
N ASP A 133 6.00 1.09 -9.69
CA ASP A 133 5.68 0.84 -11.09
C ASP A 133 4.17 0.95 -11.36
N THR A 134 3.74 0.57 -12.56
CA THR A 134 2.32 0.58 -12.95
C THR A 134 1.46 -0.29 -12.03
N SER A 135 1.98 -1.44 -11.58
CA SER A 135 1.23 -2.35 -10.72
C SER A 135 0.96 -1.73 -9.35
N GLU A 136 1.96 -1.05 -8.78
CA GLU A 136 1.86 -0.38 -7.49
C GLU A 136 1.01 0.90 -7.57
N MET A 137 1.11 1.67 -8.67
CA MET A 137 0.25 2.83 -8.91
C MET A 137 -1.23 2.43 -8.97
N ASP A 138 -1.56 1.36 -9.70
CA ASP A 138 -2.91 0.82 -9.79
C ASP A 138 -3.37 0.29 -8.42
N ALA A 139 -2.46 -0.34 -7.66
CA ALA A 139 -2.77 -0.88 -6.33
C ALA A 139 -3.13 0.23 -5.34
N LEU A 140 -2.32 1.29 -5.29
CA LEU A 140 -2.56 2.44 -4.42
C LEU A 140 -3.84 3.20 -4.82
N SER A 141 -4.20 3.18 -6.10
CA SER A 141 -5.47 3.72 -6.60
C SER A 141 -6.66 2.90 -6.09
N SER A 142 -6.56 1.57 -6.09
CA SER A 142 -7.60 0.69 -5.54
C SER A 142 -7.92 0.99 -4.07
N PHE A 143 -6.90 1.34 -3.26
CA PHE A 143 -7.09 1.65 -1.84
C PHE A 143 -7.86 2.94 -1.62
N ILE A 144 -7.72 3.91 -2.53
CA ILE A 144 -8.48 5.16 -2.49
C ILE A 144 -9.95 4.86 -2.80
N TRP A 145 -10.23 4.13 -3.88
CA TRP A 145 -11.61 3.77 -4.25
C TRP A 145 -12.29 2.90 -3.18
N SER A 146 -11.56 1.94 -2.61
CA SER A 146 -12.03 1.11 -1.50
C SER A 146 -12.39 1.96 -0.27
N ALA A 147 -11.58 2.96 0.07
CA ALA A 147 -11.85 3.87 1.18
C ALA A 147 -13.01 4.85 0.89
N LEU A 148 -13.27 5.15 -0.39
CA LEU A 148 -14.43 5.94 -0.84
C LEU A 148 -15.74 5.15 -0.90
N GLY A 149 -15.69 3.83 -0.69
CA GLY A 149 -16.85 2.93 -0.79
C GLY A 149 -17.17 2.48 -2.22
N ASP A 150 -16.37 2.86 -3.22
CA ASP A 150 -16.53 2.42 -4.61
C ASP A 150 -15.75 1.11 -4.83
N HIS A 151 -16.35 0.02 -4.37
CA HIS A 151 -15.71 -1.30 -4.37
C HIS A 151 -15.56 -1.89 -5.77
N GLY A 152 -16.45 -1.54 -6.71
CA GLY A 152 -16.33 -1.95 -8.11
C GLY A 152 -15.14 -1.29 -8.81
N ARG A 153 -14.87 0.00 -8.56
CA ARG A 153 -13.62 0.61 -9.03
C ARG A 153 -12.40 0.02 -8.35
N ALA A 154 -12.47 -0.27 -7.05
CA ALA A 154 -11.37 -0.90 -6.35
C ALA A 154 -11.01 -2.27 -6.96
N ASP A 155 -12.02 -3.08 -7.26
CA ASP A 155 -11.91 -4.37 -7.95
C ASP A 155 -11.24 -4.23 -9.34
N TYR A 156 -11.72 -3.30 -10.18
CA TYR A 156 -11.13 -2.98 -11.48
C TYR A 156 -9.62 -2.69 -11.38
N TRP A 157 -9.22 -1.83 -10.44
CA TRP A 157 -7.82 -1.48 -10.26
C TRP A 157 -6.99 -2.67 -9.74
N LEU A 158 -7.54 -3.50 -8.85
CA LEU A 158 -6.86 -4.69 -8.33
C LEU A 158 -6.64 -5.74 -9.42
N HIS A 159 -7.58 -5.92 -10.35
CA HIS A 159 -7.35 -6.78 -11.52
C HIS A 159 -6.20 -6.29 -12.40
N ARG A 160 -6.12 -4.97 -12.64
CA ARG A 160 -5.01 -4.39 -13.40
C ARG A 160 -3.67 -4.56 -12.68
N THR A 161 -3.65 -4.31 -11.37
CA THR A 161 -2.49 -4.59 -10.52
C THR A 161 -2.03 -6.03 -10.68
N LEU A 162 -2.92 -7.00 -10.49
CA LEU A 162 -2.58 -8.43 -10.56
C LEU A 162 -2.08 -8.85 -11.95
N ALA A 163 -2.59 -8.25 -13.02
CA ALA A 163 -2.12 -8.49 -14.39
C ALA A 163 -0.72 -7.91 -14.66
N ALA A 164 -0.33 -6.87 -13.93
CA ALA A 164 0.96 -6.18 -14.12
C ALA A 164 2.08 -6.70 -13.21
N ILE A 165 1.77 -7.41 -12.12
CA ILE A 165 2.79 -7.90 -11.18
C ILE A 165 3.64 -9.02 -11.81
N PRO A 166 4.99 -8.91 -11.79
CA PRO A 166 5.88 -9.96 -12.26
C PRO A 166 5.71 -11.29 -11.51
N ASP A 167 5.96 -12.41 -12.21
CA ASP A 167 5.75 -13.75 -11.66
C ASP A 167 6.54 -14.07 -10.39
N GLY A 168 7.73 -13.49 -10.23
CA GLY A 168 8.56 -13.68 -9.04
C GLY A 168 8.04 -13.01 -7.76
N MET A 169 7.01 -12.17 -7.82
CA MET A 169 6.53 -11.38 -6.67
C MET A 169 5.32 -12.03 -5.95
N ALA A 170 5.46 -13.30 -5.56
CA ALA A 170 4.37 -14.08 -4.93
C ALA A 170 3.71 -13.39 -3.73
N ARG A 171 4.50 -12.73 -2.86
CA ARG A 171 3.97 -12.01 -1.69
C ARG A 171 3.08 -10.81 -2.08
N ASN A 172 3.45 -10.08 -3.12
CA ASN A 172 2.64 -8.96 -3.62
C ASN A 172 1.36 -9.47 -4.30
N LYS A 173 1.48 -10.52 -5.11
CA LYS A 173 0.30 -11.20 -5.70
C LYS A 173 -0.67 -11.63 -4.60
N ALA A 174 -0.20 -12.34 -3.58
CA ALA A 174 -1.04 -12.75 -2.45
C ALA A 174 -1.70 -11.56 -1.73
N LEU A 175 -0.95 -10.50 -1.43
CA LEU A 175 -1.49 -9.31 -0.78
C LEU A 175 -2.63 -8.66 -1.59
N TYR A 176 -2.43 -8.46 -2.89
CA TYR A 176 -3.42 -7.80 -3.74
C TYR A 176 -4.60 -8.71 -4.09
N THR A 177 -4.40 -10.03 -4.19
CA THR A 177 -5.51 -11.00 -4.28
C THR A 177 -6.37 -10.98 -3.01
N ALA A 178 -5.78 -10.81 -1.82
CA ALA A 178 -6.54 -10.67 -0.58
C ALA A 178 -7.42 -9.40 -0.59
N HIS A 179 -6.86 -8.29 -1.09
CA HIS A 179 -7.61 -7.04 -1.24
C HIS A 179 -8.72 -7.15 -2.28
N LEU A 180 -8.53 -7.95 -3.33
CA LEU A 180 -9.57 -8.24 -4.33
C LEU A 180 -10.72 -9.03 -3.69
N ALA A 181 -10.42 -10.10 -2.94
CA ALA A 181 -11.42 -10.84 -2.19
C ALA A 181 -12.22 -9.93 -1.23
N LEU A 182 -11.55 -9.00 -0.56
CA LEU A 182 -12.21 -8.02 0.31
C LEU A 182 -13.13 -7.07 -0.49
N ALA A 183 -12.70 -6.60 -1.66
CA ALA A 183 -13.50 -5.72 -2.50
C ALA A 183 -14.76 -6.45 -3.01
N GLN A 184 -14.64 -7.69 -3.47
CA GLN A 184 -15.74 -8.54 -3.91
C GLN A 184 -16.74 -8.82 -2.76
N ALA A 185 -16.25 -9.17 -1.57
CA ALA A 185 -17.11 -9.37 -0.40
C ALA A 185 -17.91 -8.11 -0.05
N ARG A 186 -17.32 -6.93 -0.20
CA ARG A 186 -18.01 -5.64 0.03
C ARG A 186 -19.01 -5.26 -1.06
N GLN A 187 -18.88 -5.82 -2.26
CA GLN A 187 -19.88 -5.70 -3.33
C GLN A 187 -21.07 -6.66 -3.12
N GLY A 188 -20.90 -7.69 -2.28
CA GLY A 188 -21.88 -8.74 -2.08
C GLY A 188 -21.63 -9.99 -2.94
N ASP A 189 -20.56 -10.02 -3.72
CA ASP A 189 -20.15 -11.17 -4.55
C ASP A 189 -19.45 -12.23 -3.69
N LEU A 190 -20.20 -12.80 -2.74
CA LEU A 190 -19.64 -13.63 -1.66
C LEU A 190 -18.96 -14.91 -2.17
N GLU A 191 -19.54 -15.61 -3.14
CA GLU A 191 -18.96 -16.83 -3.73
C GLU A 191 -17.64 -16.56 -4.43
N LEU A 192 -17.59 -15.46 -5.20
CA LEU A 192 -16.37 -14.99 -5.85
C LEU A 192 -15.31 -14.61 -4.82
N ALA A 193 -15.70 -13.88 -3.77
CA ALA A 193 -14.80 -13.52 -2.67
C ALA A 193 -14.22 -14.75 -1.96
N CYS A 194 -15.02 -15.81 -1.75
CA CYS A 194 -14.56 -17.09 -1.20
C CYS A 194 -13.52 -17.73 -2.13
N ALA A 195 -13.80 -17.81 -3.43
CA ALA A 195 -12.88 -18.38 -4.42
C ALA A 195 -11.55 -17.61 -4.49
N THR A 196 -11.60 -16.28 -4.54
CA THR A 196 -10.41 -15.41 -4.51
C THR A 196 -9.68 -15.48 -3.16
N GLY A 197 -10.40 -15.70 -2.06
CA GLY A 197 -9.83 -15.99 -0.74
C GLY A 197 -8.99 -17.28 -0.73
N ARG A 198 -9.50 -18.37 -1.33
CA ARG A 198 -8.74 -19.63 -1.49
C ARG A 198 -7.50 -19.43 -2.37
N GLN A 199 -7.63 -18.70 -3.47
CA GLN A 199 -6.49 -18.37 -4.32
C GLN A 199 -5.41 -17.61 -3.53
N THR A 200 -5.82 -16.68 -2.66
CA THR A 200 -4.88 -15.97 -1.77
C THR A 200 -4.12 -16.94 -0.87
N HIS A 201 -4.83 -17.88 -0.22
CA HIS A 201 -4.19 -18.88 0.64
C HIS A 201 -3.19 -19.75 -0.14
N ALA A 202 -3.56 -20.21 -1.33
CA ALA A 202 -2.68 -21.01 -2.19
C ALA A 202 -1.41 -20.26 -2.64
N LEU A 203 -1.45 -18.92 -2.72
CA LEU A 203 -0.29 -18.09 -3.07
C LEU A 203 0.66 -17.84 -1.89
N LEU A 204 0.24 -18.11 -0.64
CA LEU A 204 1.08 -17.92 0.54
C LEU A 204 1.90 -19.19 0.84
N PRO A 205 3.24 -19.13 0.83
CA PRO A 205 4.05 -20.24 1.30
C PRO A 205 3.80 -20.52 2.80
N PRO A 206 3.79 -21.79 3.25
CA PRO A 206 3.51 -22.18 4.64
C PRO A 206 4.40 -21.51 5.70
N SER A 207 5.62 -21.11 5.32
CA SER A 207 6.62 -20.48 6.20
C SER A 207 6.67 -18.96 6.11
N SER A 208 5.89 -18.33 5.21
CA SER A 208 5.91 -16.88 4.98
C SER A 208 4.52 -16.28 5.17
N GLY A 209 4.06 -16.24 6.42
CA GLY A 209 2.84 -15.53 6.78
C GLY A 209 3.03 -14.02 6.65
N SER A 210 2.46 -13.40 5.60
CA SER A 210 2.37 -11.94 5.57
C SER A 210 1.22 -11.49 6.48
N ARG A 211 1.55 -10.85 7.61
CA ARG A 211 0.55 -10.33 8.56
C ARG A 211 -0.47 -9.40 7.90
N ARG A 212 -0.04 -8.63 6.89
CA ARG A 212 -0.92 -7.74 6.10
C ARG A 212 -1.95 -8.56 5.32
N THR A 213 -1.52 -9.59 4.60
CA THR A 213 -2.41 -10.48 3.85
C THR A 213 -3.39 -11.20 4.78
N ALA A 214 -2.90 -11.75 5.89
CA ALA A 214 -3.74 -12.42 6.89
C ALA A 214 -4.78 -11.46 7.48
N HIS A 215 -4.40 -10.23 7.81
CA HIS A 215 -5.34 -9.23 8.33
C HIS A 215 -6.43 -8.88 7.30
N THR A 216 -6.08 -8.72 6.02
CA THR A 216 -7.05 -8.48 4.95
C THR A 216 -8.00 -9.67 4.78
N LEU A 217 -7.49 -10.91 4.79
CA LEU A 217 -8.33 -12.12 4.73
C LEU A 217 -9.26 -12.23 5.95
N ALA A 218 -8.78 -11.89 7.15
CA ALA A 218 -9.61 -11.85 8.36
C ALA A 218 -10.76 -10.84 8.23
N ALA A 219 -10.51 -9.68 7.63
CA ALA A 219 -11.55 -8.69 7.34
C ALA A 219 -12.57 -9.24 6.32
N THR A 220 -12.11 -9.92 5.27
CA THR A 220 -12.99 -10.59 4.29
C THR A 220 -13.86 -11.65 4.98
N ARG A 221 -13.27 -12.52 5.79
CA ARG A 221 -13.99 -13.56 6.54
C ARG A 221 -15.04 -12.95 7.46
N LYS A 222 -14.70 -11.89 8.18
CA LYS A 222 -15.64 -11.19 9.07
C LYS A 222 -16.88 -10.69 8.31
N LEU A 223 -16.70 -10.14 7.10
CA LEU A 223 -17.81 -9.68 6.25
C LEU A 223 -18.67 -10.85 5.76
N ILE A 224 -18.03 -11.92 5.29
CA ILE A 224 -18.75 -13.12 4.79
C ILE A 224 -19.56 -13.76 5.92
N VAL A 225 -19.01 -13.90 7.13
CA VAL A 225 -19.75 -14.40 8.29
C VAL A 225 -20.92 -13.48 8.65
N ALA A 226 -20.70 -12.16 8.64
CA ALA A 226 -21.74 -11.18 8.95
C ALA A 226 -22.88 -11.13 7.92
N SER A 227 -22.66 -11.61 6.69
CA SER A 227 -23.72 -11.73 5.68
C SER A 227 -24.84 -12.69 6.08
N GLY A 228 -24.56 -13.65 6.97
CA GLY A 228 -25.51 -14.67 7.38
C GLY A 228 -25.87 -15.69 6.30
N SER A 229 -25.14 -15.71 5.18
CA SER A 229 -25.40 -16.62 4.05
C SER A 229 -25.38 -18.09 4.50
N LYS A 230 -26.30 -18.87 3.92
CA LYS A 230 -26.46 -20.31 4.15
C LYS A 230 -26.10 -21.15 2.93
N SER A 231 -25.52 -20.54 1.89
CA SER A 231 -25.02 -21.28 0.72
C SER A 231 -23.97 -22.30 1.20
N PRO A 232 -24.05 -23.58 0.78
CA PRO A 232 -23.10 -24.61 1.19
C PRO A 232 -21.64 -24.20 0.95
N GLU A 233 -21.35 -23.61 -0.21
CA GLU A 233 -20.00 -23.18 -0.59
C GLU A 233 -19.43 -22.09 0.33
N ILE A 234 -20.29 -21.21 0.82
CA ILE A 234 -19.91 -20.13 1.74
C ILE A 234 -19.71 -20.68 3.15
N VAL A 235 -20.57 -21.60 3.60
CA VAL A 235 -20.42 -22.26 4.91
C VAL A 235 -19.14 -23.07 4.96
N GLU A 236 -18.87 -23.86 3.92
CA GLU A 236 -17.62 -24.63 3.77
C GLU A 236 -16.40 -23.71 3.81
N TRP A 237 -16.43 -22.60 3.07
CA TRP A 237 -15.33 -21.63 3.09
C TRP A 237 -15.13 -20.99 4.47
N ILE A 238 -16.20 -20.69 5.22
CA ILE A 238 -16.10 -20.14 6.59
C ILE A 238 -15.42 -21.13 7.54
N GLU A 239 -15.71 -22.42 7.39
CA GLU A 239 -15.11 -23.51 8.16
C GLU A 239 -13.64 -23.72 7.77
N GLU A 240 -13.36 -23.90 6.47
CA GLU A 240 -12.02 -24.04 5.91
C GLU A 240 -11.11 -22.88 6.32
N SER A 241 -11.59 -21.64 6.11
CA SER A 241 -10.80 -20.43 6.35
C SER A 241 -10.42 -20.20 7.81
N SER A 242 -11.12 -20.82 8.77
CA SER A 242 -10.74 -20.76 10.18
C SER A 242 -9.40 -21.46 10.49
N GLN A 243 -8.91 -22.29 9.57
CA GLN A 243 -7.66 -23.04 9.75
C GLN A 243 -6.42 -22.26 9.28
N TRP A 244 -6.59 -21.23 8.46
CA TRP A 244 -5.49 -20.49 7.83
C TRP A 244 -5.60 -18.95 7.89
N ILE A 245 -6.63 -18.42 8.56
CA ILE A 245 -6.78 -17.00 8.92
C ILE A 245 -6.58 -16.83 10.43
#